data_AF-A0A942NU55-F1
#
_entry.id   AF-A0A942NU55-F1
#
_cell.length_a   1.000
_cell.length_b   1.000
_cell.length_c   1.000
_cell.angle_alpha   90.00
_cell.angle_beta   90.00
_cell.angle_gamma   90.00
#
_symmetry.space_group_name_H-M   'P 1'
#
loop_
_entity.id
_entity.type
_entity.pdbx_description
1 polymer ?
#
loop_
_entity_poly.entity_id
_entity_poly.type
_entity_poly.pdbx_seq_one_letter_code
_entity_poly.pdbx_strand_id
1 'polypeptide(L)'
;MPGGERYFPDFIVGVNGRHHYDGLLLVEIKGSHIVNSGDTLEKINADHKQYGKPLMLTRQDDGKFWIMRYIESSRKAEQDQVFRIENMD
;
A
#
# COMPACT_ATOMS: atom_id res chain seq x y z
N MET A 1 -13.44 -1.85 -3.51
CA MET A 1 -14.26 -0.78 -4.15
C MET A 1 -13.47 0.52 -4.23
N PRO A 2 -13.50 1.23 -5.37
CA PRO A 2 -12.58 2.36 -5.66
C PRO A 2 -12.70 3.58 -4.74
N GLY A 3 -13.80 3.71 -3.97
CA GLY A 3 -14.06 4.86 -3.09
C GLY A 3 -13.80 4.63 -1.60
N GLY A 4 -13.18 3.51 -1.21
CA GLY A 4 -12.86 3.21 0.19
C GLY A 4 -14.03 2.69 1.06
N GLU A 5 -15.26 2.67 0.56
CA GLU A 5 -16.40 2.08 1.29
C GLU A 5 -16.20 0.57 1.50
N ARG A 6 -16.28 0.14 2.77
CA ARG A 6 -15.98 -1.24 3.21
C ARG A 6 -14.55 -1.69 2.91
N TYR A 7 -13.61 -0.75 2.83
CA TYR A 7 -12.19 -1.05 2.80
C TYR A 7 -11.65 -1.18 4.23
N PHE A 8 -11.03 -2.32 4.53
CA PHE A 8 -10.41 -2.60 5.82
C PHE A 8 -8.93 -2.90 5.57
N PRO A 9 -8.00 -1.98 5.90
CA PRO A 9 -6.58 -2.23 5.75
C PRO A 9 -6.11 -3.26 6.78
N ASP A 10 -4.96 -3.88 6.53
CA ASP A 10 -4.34 -4.78 7.50
C ASP A 10 -3.87 -4.01 8.73
N PHE A 11 -3.34 -2.80 8.53
CA PHE A 11 -2.92 -1.88 9.61
C PHE A 11 -3.29 -0.43 9.32
N ILE A 12 -3.45 0.34 10.41
CA ILE A 12 -3.47 1.80 10.41
C ILE A 12 -2.30 2.25 11.27
N VAL A 13 -1.42 3.07 10.69
CA VAL A 13 -0.19 3.54 11.34
C VAL A 13 -0.24 5.05 11.49
N GLY A 14 -0.01 5.56 12.70
CA GLY A 14 0.24 6.99 12.92
C GLY A 14 1.72 7.31 12.67
N VAL A 15 1.98 8.27 11.80
CA VAL A 15 3.35 8.69 11.43
C VAL A 15 3.61 10.07 12.02
N ASN A 16 4.53 10.14 12.99
CA ASN A 16 4.90 11.41 13.60
C ASN A 16 5.53 12.35 12.55
N GLY A 17 5.02 13.58 12.46
CA GLY A 17 5.48 14.57 11.48
C GLY A 17 4.79 14.52 10.11
N ARG A 18 3.91 13.55 9.85
CA ARG A 18 3.10 13.50 8.63
C ARG A 18 1.95 14.50 8.72
N HIS A 19 1.90 15.46 7.80
CA HIS A 19 0.91 16.55 7.83
C HIS A 19 -0.36 16.29 7.00
N HIS A 20 -0.32 15.28 6.13
CA HIS A 20 -1.47 14.89 5.31
C HIS A 20 -2.26 13.74 5.96
N TYR A 21 -3.54 13.63 5.61
CA TYR A 21 -4.38 12.48 5.97
C TYR A 21 -4.45 12.20 7.49
N ASP A 22 -4.57 13.27 8.29
CA ASP A 22 -4.60 13.23 9.76
C ASP A 22 -3.37 12.56 10.40
N GLY A 23 -2.23 12.52 9.69
CA GLY A 23 -1.02 11.84 10.13
C GLY A 23 -1.11 10.31 10.08
N LEU A 24 -2.15 9.77 9.43
CA LEU A 24 -2.39 8.33 9.31
C LEU A 24 -1.89 7.79 7.98
N LEU A 25 -1.52 6.51 8.00
CA LEU A 25 -1.17 5.72 6.84
C LEU A 25 -1.89 4.38 6.89
N LEU A 26 -2.63 4.07 5.83
CA LEU A 26 -3.22 2.74 5.64
C LEU A 26 -2.16 1.81 5.07
N VAL A 27 -1.97 0.62 5.66
CA VAL A 27 -0.93 -0.32 5.24
C VAL A 27 -1.53 -1.69 4.95
N GLU A 28 -1.09 -2.28 3.84
CA GLU A 28 -1.41 -3.64 3.42
C GLU A 28 -0.12 -4.46 3.32
N ILE A 29 -0.15 -5.72 3.76
CA ILE A 29 0.99 -6.64 3.65
C ILE A 29 0.57 -7.87 2.85
N LYS A 30 1.32 -8.20 1.80
CA LYS A 30 1.07 -9.36 0.95
C LYS A 30 2.31 -10.22 0.77
N GLY A 31 2.10 -11.54 0.73
CA GLY A 31 3.12 -12.46 0.26
C GLY A 31 3.45 -12.20 -1.22
N SER A 32 4.72 -12.37 -1.60
CA SER A 32 5.22 -12.11 -2.97
C SER A 32 4.44 -12.84 -4.06
N HIS A 33 3.89 -14.01 -3.77
CA HIS A 33 3.16 -14.87 -4.71
C HIS A 33 1.72 -14.41 -5.02
N ILE A 34 1.16 -13.46 -4.28
CA ILE A 34 -0.26 -13.05 -4.38
C ILE A 34 -0.45 -11.57 -4.75
N VAL A 35 0.62 -10.88 -5.14
CA VAL A 35 0.60 -9.44 -5.42
C VAL A 35 -0.22 -9.05 -6.67
N ASN A 36 -0.43 -9.98 -7.60
CA ASN A 36 -1.21 -9.77 -8.82
C ASN A 36 -2.55 -10.52 -8.84
N SER A 37 -3.06 -10.98 -7.69
CA SER A 37 -4.44 -11.47 -7.60
C SER A 37 -5.43 -10.32 -7.76
N GLY A 38 -6.64 -10.59 -8.27
CA GLY A 38 -7.67 -9.56 -8.49
C GLY A 38 -7.95 -8.70 -7.26
N ASP A 39 -8.16 -9.33 -6.10
CA ASP A 39 -8.38 -8.63 -4.83
C ASP A 39 -7.20 -7.72 -4.43
N THR A 40 -5.96 -8.14 -4.71
CA THR A 40 -4.78 -7.33 -4.40
C THR A 40 -4.67 -6.13 -5.35
N LEU A 41 -5.00 -6.31 -6.64
CA LEU A 41 -5.05 -5.23 -7.62
C LEU A 41 -6.14 -4.19 -7.29
N GLU A 42 -7.28 -4.63 -6.76
CA GLU A 42 -8.30 -3.71 -6.26
C GLU A 42 -7.82 -2.90 -5.06
N LYS A 43 -7.11 -3.53 -4.13
CA LYS A 43 -6.60 -2.88 -2.91
C LYS A 43 -5.48 -1.87 -3.21
N ILE A 44 -4.51 -2.24 -4.05
CA ILE A 44 -3.39 -1.34 -4.40
C ILE A 44 -3.85 -0.11 -5.21
N ASN A 45 -4.97 -0.24 -5.93
CA ASN A 45 -5.57 0.88 -6.68
C ASN A 45 -6.65 1.61 -5.89
N ALA A 46 -6.91 1.23 -4.63
CA ALA A 46 -7.90 1.90 -3.80
C ALA A 46 -7.41 3.31 -3.42
N ASP A 47 -8.35 4.26 -3.38
CA ASP A 47 -8.11 5.60 -2.87
C ASP A 47 -9.18 5.95 -1.83
N HIS A 48 -8.77 6.00 -0.56
CA HIS A 48 -9.69 6.32 0.53
C HIS A 48 -9.89 7.83 0.60
N LYS A 49 -11.14 8.29 0.47
CA LYS A 49 -11.48 9.72 0.38
C LYS A 49 -10.87 10.60 1.48
N GLN A 50 -10.70 10.06 2.70
CA GLN A 50 -10.10 10.78 3.83
C GLN A 50 -8.61 10.48 4.05
N TYR A 51 -8.14 9.29 3.68
CA TYR A 51 -6.83 8.79 4.12
C TYR A 51 -5.86 8.49 2.96
N GLY A 52 -6.29 8.72 1.72
CA GLY A 52 -5.52 8.52 0.51
C GLY A 52 -5.32 7.06 0.15
N LYS A 53 -4.27 6.82 -0.66
CA LYS A 53 -3.89 5.49 -1.14
C LYS A 53 -3.20 4.67 -0.05
N PRO A 54 -3.50 3.37 0.07
CA PRO A 54 -2.79 2.50 1.00
C PRO A 54 -1.36 2.22 0.53
N LEU A 55 -0.44 2.15 1.49
CA LEU A 55 0.91 1.63 1.28
C LEU A 55 0.86 0.11 1.21
N MET A 56 1.18 -0.45 0.04
CA MET A 56 1.27 -1.90 -0.12
C MET A 56 2.71 -2.37 0.02
N LEU A 57 2.93 -3.28 0.97
CA LEU A 57 4.22 -3.88 1.25
C LEU A 57 4.23 -5.37 0.93
N THR A 58 5.36 -5.85 0.42
CA THR A 58 5.62 -7.28 0.31
C THR A 58 6.96 -7.64 0.92
N ARG A 59 6.99 -8.71 1.71
CA ARG A 59 8.23 -9.23 2.28
C ARG A 59 8.90 -10.14 1.26
N GLN A 60 10.17 -9.88 0.96
CA GLN A 60 10.99 -10.72 0.10
C GLN A 60 11.74 -11.78 0.91
N ASP A 61 12.35 -12.74 0.22
CA ASP A 61 13.08 -13.86 0.84
C ASP A 61 14.29 -13.38 1.66
N ASP A 62 14.87 -12.23 1.31
CA ASP A 62 15.94 -11.56 2.07
C ASP A 62 15.45 -10.88 3.36
N GLY A 63 14.14 -10.99 3.65
CA GLY A 63 13.49 -10.44 4.82
C GLY A 63 13.13 -8.96 4.71
N LYS A 64 13.51 -8.26 3.63
CA LYS A 64 13.18 -6.84 3.44
C LYS A 64 11.74 -6.68 2.95
N PHE A 65 11.16 -5.55 3.32
CA PHE A 65 9.87 -5.12 2.78
C PHE A 65 10.09 -4.20 1.58
N TRP A 66 9.36 -4.47 0.51
CA TRP A 66 9.33 -3.65 -0.70
C TRP A 66 7.97 -3.00 -0.86
N ILE A 67 7.99 -1.75 -1.29
CA ILE A 67 6.81 -1.00 -1.70
C ILE A 67 6.37 -1.52 -3.07
N MET A 68 5.08 -1.84 -3.18
CA MET A 68 4.44 -2.20 -4.43
C MET A 68 3.69 -0.99 -4.99
N ARG A 69 3.80 -0.77 -6.30
CA ARG A 69 3.00 0.22 -7.02
C ARG A 69 2.14 -0.45 -8.07
N TYR A 70 0.94 0.09 -8.26
CA TYR A 70 0.11 -0.27 -9.41
C TYR A 70 0.60 0.48 -10.65
N ILE A 71 0.90 -0.27 -11.71
CA ILE A 71 1.32 0.27 -13.00
C ILE A 71 0.15 0.14 -13.97
N GLU A 72 -0.49 1.27 -14.28
CA GLU A 72 -1.71 1.32 -15.10
C GLU A 72 -1.51 0.71 -16.49
N SER A 73 -0.35 0.97 -17.13
CA SER A 73 -0.06 0.48 -18.48
C SER A 73 0.03 -1.04 -18.57
N SER A 74 0.53 -1.70 -17.53
CA SER A 74 0.64 -3.16 -17.46
C SER A 74 -0.50 -3.80 -16.66
N ARG A 75 -1.33 -2.98 -15.97
CA ARG A 75 -2.38 -3.38 -15.02
C ARG A 75 -1.87 -4.35 -13.95
N LYS A 76 -0.64 -4.16 -13.49
CA LYS A 76 0.04 -5.04 -12.52
C LYS A 76 0.52 -4.27 -11.31
N ALA A 77 0.66 -4.98 -10.20
CA ALA A 77 1.48 -4.53 -9.09
C ALA A 77 2.94 -4.88 -9.37
N GLU A 78 3.81 -3.88 -9.35
CA GLU A 78 5.25 -4.00 -9.57
C GLU A 78 6.03 -3.48 -8.35
N GLN A 79 7.21 -4.04 -8.12
CA GLN A 79 8.10 -3.58 -7.05
C GLN A 79 8.68 -2.22 -7.44
N ASP A 80 8.67 -1.29 -6.49
CA ASP A 80 9.20 0.06 -6.67
C ASP A 80 10.53 0.20 -5.93
N GLN A 81 10.49 0.22 -4.59
CA GLN A 81 11.66 0.43 -3.76
C GLN A 81 11.56 -0.30 -2.42
N VAL A 82 12.70 -0.53 -1.78
CA VAL A 82 12.75 -1.02 -0.39
C VAL A 82 12.08 -0.01 0.53
N PHE A 83 11.18 -0.48 1.38
CA PHE A 83 10.50 0.36 2.38
C PHE A 83 11.50 0.91 3.40
N ARG A 84 11.43 2.23 3.60
CA ARG A 84 12.17 2.95 4.63
C ARG A 84 11.25 4.01 5.21
N ILE A 85 11.22 4.13 6.54
CA ILE A 85 10.37 5.09 7.26
C ILE A 85 10.73 6.54 6.87
N GLU A 86 12.01 6.80 6.62
CA GLU A 86 12.53 8.11 6.18
C GLU A 86 11.98 8.60 4.83
N ASN A 87 11.27 7.75 4.07
CA ASN A 87 10.66 8.12 2.80
C ASN A 87 9.13 8.38 2.90
N MET A 88 8.56 8.44 4.11
CA MET A 88 7.10 8.45 4.36
C MET A 88 6.52 9.83 4.74
N ASP A 89 7.02 10.89 4.10
CA ASP A 89 6.54 12.28 4.26
C ASP A 89 5.01 12.43 4.08
#